data_AF-A0A392SEG2-F1
#
_entry.id   AF-A0A392SEG2-F1
#
_cell.length_a   1.000
_cell.length_b   1.000
_cell.length_c   1.000
_cell.angle_alpha   90.00
_cell.angle_beta   90.00
_cell.angle_gamma   90.00
#
_symmetry.space_group_name_H-M   'P 1'
#
loop_
_entity.id
_entity.type
_entity.pdbx_description
1 polymer ?
#
loop_
_entity_poly.entity_id
_entity_poly.type
_entity_poly.pdbx_seq_one_letter_code
_entity_poly.pdbx_strand_id
1 'polypeptide(L)'
;MGLNDAMDLAEKLCATNIVFETDSQIIVKAVKDKARGRKKWGAIVQRCINFLKRNPNSDILWVKWEGNQVAHELAKWAEQELNREWPNSVPN
;
A
#
# COMPACT_ATOMS: atom_id res chain seq x y z
N MET A 1 5.22 -6.45 -0.88
CA MET A 1 5.50 -5.12 -0.27
C MET A 1 4.14 -4.49 -0.11
N GLY A 2 3.77 -4.09 1.12
CA GLY A 2 2.36 -3.98 1.53
C GLY A 2 1.42 -3.20 0.59
N LEU A 3 1.89 -2.16 -0.09
CA LEU A 3 1.06 -1.41 -1.05
C LEU A 3 0.69 -2.22 -2.31
N ASN A 4 1.60 -3.05 -2.83
CA ASN A 4 1.26 -3.96 -3.94
C ASN A 4 0.22 -4.99 -3.50
N ASP A 5 0.40 -5.55 -2.32
CA ASP A 5 -0.47 -6.58 -1.77
C ASP A 5 -1.88 -6.00 -1.51
N ALA A 6 -1.96 -4.74 -1.04
CA ALA A 6 -3.20 -3.98 -0.92
C ALA A 6 -3.87 -3.69 -2.28
N MET A 7 -3.10 -3.37 -3.32
CA MET A 7 -3.63 -3.20 -4.69
C MET A 7 -4.12 -4.53 -5.28
N ASP A 8 -3.43 -5.64 -5.02
CA ASP A 8 -3.89 -6.98 -5.45
C ASP A 8 -5.21 -7.35 -4.75
N LEU A 9 -5.35 -7.04 -3.47
CA LEU A 9 -6.60 -7.23 -2.73
C LEU A 9 -7.72 -6.34 -3.28
N ALA A 10 -7.44 -5.06 -3.55
CA ALA A 10 -8.39 -4.15 -4.17
C ALA A 10 -8.92 -4.66 -5.51
N GLU A 11 -8.03 -5.17 -6.37
CA GLU A 11 -8.37 -5.76 -7.65
C GLU A 11 -9.20 -7.05 -7.48
N LYS A 12 -8.82 -7.94 -6.56
CA LYS A 12 -9.59 -9.16 -6.24
C LYS A 12 -11.00 -8.86 -5.74
N LEU A 13 -11.16 -7.79 -4.94
CA LEU A 13 -12.46 -7.37 -4.42
C LEU A 13 -13.27 -6.54 -5.43
N CYS A 14 -12.73 -6.27 -6.63
CA CYS A 14 -13.32 -5.38 -7.63
C CYS A 14 -13.70 -3.99 -7.04
N ALA A 15 -12.95 -3.53 -6.04
CA ALA A 15 -13.25 -2.29 -5.33
C ALA A 15 -12.68 -1.09 -6.10
N THR A 16 -13.55 -0.13 -6.43
CA THR A 16 -13.23 1.04 -7.26
C THR A 16 -13.21 2.35 -6.47
N ASN A 17 -13.59 2.30 -5.19
CA ASN A 17 -13.59 3.43 -4.26
C ASN A 17 -12.78 3.04 -3.03
N ILE A 18 -11.47 3.30 -3.08
CA ILE A 18 -10.52 2.91 -2.05
C ILE A 18 -9.61 4.09 -1.72
N VAL A 19 -9.38 4.30 -0.42
CA VAL A 19 -8.32 5.18 0.06
C VAL A 19 -7.17 4.31 0.55
N PHE A 20 -6.01 4.41 -0.10
CA PHE A 20 -4.79 3.75 0.37
C PHE A 20 -4.08 4.64 1.37
N GLU A 21 -3.93 4.16 2.60
CA GLU A 21 -3.20 4.85 3.66
C GLU A 21 -1.81 4.24 3.82
N THR A 22 -0.79 5.09 3.88
CA THR A 22 0.59 4.66 4.14
C THR A 22 1.33 5.69 4.96
N ASP A 23 2.21 5.22 5.82
CA ASP A 23 3.18 6.02 6.56
C ASP A 23 4.36 6.51 5.70
N SER A 24 4.51 5.98 4.48
CA SER A 24 5.59 6.34 3.57
C SER A 24 5.27 7.61 2.79
N GLN A 25 5.62 8.76 3.37
CA GLN A 25 5.45 10.07 2.72
C GLN A 25 6.12 10.15 1.34
N ILE A 26 7.25 9.45 1.16
CA ILE A 26 7.99 9.40 -0.11
C ILE A 26 7.12 8.77 -1.21
N ILE A 27 6.39 7.70 -0.91
CA ILE A 27 5.52 7.03 -1.88
C ILE A 27 4.32 7.91 -2.22
N VAL A 28 3.65 8.48 -1.21
CA VAL A 28 2.49 9.37 -1.42
C VAL A 28 2.87 10.54 -2.30
N LYS A 29 4.00 11.20 -1.99
CA LYS A 29 4.51 12.31 -2.80
C LYS A 29 4.85 11.86 -4.22
N ALA A 30 5.55 10.73 -4.39
CA ALA A 30 5.89 10.23 -5.72
C ALA A 30 4.66 9.89 -6.58
N VAL A 31 3.59 9.36 -5.98
CA VAL A 31 2.33 9.09 -6.68
C VAL A 31 1.61 10.39 -7.05
N LYS A 32 1.49 11.34 -6.11
CA LYS A 32 0.82 12.63 -6.35
C LYS A 32 1.55 13.49 -7.37
N ASP A 33 2.87 13.54 -7.29
CA ASP A 33 3.72 14.26 -8.25
C ASP A 33 3.84 13.52 -9.60
N LYS A 34 3.24 12.33 -9.72
CA LYS A 34 3.35 11.42 -10.88
C LYS A 34 4.82 11.19 -11.26
N ALA A 35 5.69 11.17 -10.26
CA ALA A 35 7.13 11.12 -10.44
C ALA A 35 7.53 9.75 -10.97
N ARG A 36 8.03 9.71 -12.21
CA ARG A 36 8.65 8.51 -12.79
C ARG A 36 10.08 8.36 -12.28
N GLY A 37 10.24 8.03 -11.00
CA GLY A 37 11.55 7.81 -10.40
C GLY A 37 12.18 6.49 -10.88
N ARG A 38 13.45 6.49 -11.32
CA ARG A 38 14.25 5.29 -11.64
C ARG A 38 14.68 4.46 -10.41
N LYS A 39 13.97 4.56 -9.29
CA LYS A 39 14.28 3.83 -8.05
C LYS A 39 13.55 2.49 -8.02
N LYS A 40 13.99 1.55 -7.17
CA LYS A 40 13.38 0.21 -7.01
C LYS A 40 11.85 0.23 -6.78
N TRP A 41 11.32 1.31 -6.23
CA TRP A 41 9.88 1.52 -5.96
C TRP A 41 9.10 2.11 -7.15
N GLY A 42 9.76 2.44 -8.25
CA GLY A 42 9.14 3.12 -9.40
C GLY A 42 8.02 2.31 -10.06
N ALA A 43 8.14 0.99 -10.09
CA ALA A 43 7.09 0.11 -10.59
C ALA A 43 5.82 0.19 -9.72
N ILE A 44 5.97 0.24 -8.40
CA ILE A 44 4.85 0.33 -7.44
C ILE A 44 4.17 1.69 -7.57
N VAL A 45 4.95 2.77 -7.64
CA VAL A 45 4.43 4.12 -7.86
C VAL A 45 3.66 4.19 -9.18
N GLN A 46 4.21 3.63 -10.26
CA GLN A 46 3.54 3.63 -11.55
C GLN A 46 2.26 2.80 -11.56
N ARG A 47 2.24 1.66 -10.85
CA ARG A 47 1.05 0.83 -10.67
C ARG A 47 -0.04 1.60 -9.92
N CYS A 48 0.31 2.25 -8.81
CA CYS A 48 -0.63 3.05 -8.02
C CYS A 48 -1.19 4.23 -8.84
N ILE A 49 -0.33 4.96 -9.57
CA ILE A 49 -0.77 6.02 -10.50
C ILE A 49 -1.78 5.48 -11.52
N ASN A 50 -1.53 4.29 -12.08
CA ASN A 50 -2.43 3.69 -13.06
C ASN A 50 -3.75 3.26 -12.43
N PHE A 51 -3.73 2.73 -11.21
CA PHE A 51 -4.94 2.37 -10.45
C PHE A 51 -5.80 3.61 -10.19
N LEU A 52 -5.22 4.68 -9.64
CA LEU A 52 -5.94 5.93 -9.34
C LEU A 52 -6.47 6.61 -10.60
N LYS A 53 -5.78 6.50 -11.74
CA LYS A 53 -6.29 6.98 -13.03
C LYS A 53 -7.51 6.21 -13.52
N ARG A 54 -7.58 4.90 -13.26
CA ARG A 54 -8.72 4.06 -13.63
C ARG A 54 -9.89 4.24 -12.67
N ASN A 55 -9.61 4.59 -11.43
CA ASN A 55 -10.57 4.73 -10.34
C ASN A 55 -10.53 6.15 -9.77
N PRO A 56 -11.25 7.12 -10.37
CA PRO A 56 -11.17 8.53 -9.98
C PRO A 56 -11.73 8.81 -8.58
N ASN A 57 -12.49 7.89 -8.00
CA ASN A 57 -13.00 7.98 -6.62
C ASN A 57 -12.00 7.45 -5.57
N SER A 58 -10.87 6.89 -6.01
CA SER A 58 -9.83 6.38 -5.11
C SER A 58 -8.75 7.42 -4.89
N ASP A 59 -8.09 7.39 -3.72
CA ASP A 59 -6.97 8.28 -3.41
C ASP A 59 -5.88 7.55 -2.60
N ILE A 60 -4.75 8.21 -2.42
CA ILE A 60 -3.66 7.80 -1.55
C ILE A 60 -3.34 8.91 -0.56
N LEU A 61 -3.34 8.56 0.73
CA LEU A 61 -3.09 9.50 1.83
C LEU A 61 -1.85 9.09 2.62
N TRP A 62 -1.13 10.12 3.06
CA TRP A 62 -0.09 9.95 4.06
C TRP A 62 -0.74 10.03 5.44
N VAL A 63 -0.56 8.98 6.23
CA VAL A 63 -0.98 8.93 7.63
C VAL A 63 0.25 8.86 8.53
N LYS A 64 0.16 9.40 9.73
CA LYS A 64 1.21 9.16 10.74
C LYS A 64 1.26 7.67 11.06
N TRP A 65 2.44 7.18 11.41
CA TRP A 65 2.64 5.77 11.79
C TRP A 65 1.71 5.32 12.94
N GLU A 66 1.33 6.25 13.82
CA GLU A 66 0.35 6.03 14.90
C GLU A 66 -1.03 5.61 14.36
N GLY A 67 -1.45 6.19 13.22
CA GLY A 67 -2.67 5.80 12.50
C GLY A 67 -2.50 4.54 11.64
N ASN A 68 -1.26 4.09 11.42
CA ASN A 68 -0.90 2.92 10.63
C ASN A 68 -0.31 1.78 11.50
N GLN A 69 -0.56 1.81 12.81
CA GLN A 69 0.13 0.93 13.76
C GLN A 69 -0.11 -0.56 13.46
N VAL A 70 -1.32 -0.92 13.03
CA VAL A 70 -1.66 -2.29 12.64
C VAL A 70 -0.81 -2.76 11.46
N ALA A 71 -0.69 -1.96 10.39
CA ALA A 71 0.12 -2.35 9.24
C ALA A 71 1.62 -2.37 9.56
N HIS A 72 2.07 -1.48 10.45
CA HIS A 72 3.45 -1.45 10.94
C HIS A 72 3.81 -2.72 11.72
N GLU A 73 2.94 -3.16 12.63
CA GLU A 73 3.15 -4.41 13.37
C GLU A 73 3.07 -5.64 12.45
N LEU A 74 2.13 -5.65 11.49
CA LEU A 74 2.07 -6.71 10.46
C LEU A 74 3.36 -6.78 9.61
N ALA A 75 3.95 -5.63 9.26
CA ALA A 75 5.21 -5.58 8.52
C ALA A 75 6.37 -6.14 9.37
N LYS A 76 6.44 -5.79 10.67
CA LYS A 76 7.43 -6.36 11.59
C LYS A 76 7.28 -7.87 11.72
N TRP A 77 6.05 -8.37 11.84
CA TRP A 77 5.80 -9.81 11.92
C TRP A 77 6.21 -10.53 10.65
N ALA A 78 5.96 -9.94 9.47
CA ALA A 78 6.41 -10.50 8.20
C ALA A 78 7.94 -10.53 8.05
N GLU A 79 8.66 -9.61 8.70
CA GLU A 79 10.13 -9.63 8.77
C GLU A 79 10.66 -10.71 9.72
N GLN A 80 9.90 -11.04 10.78
CA GLN A 80 10.26 -12.08 11.75
C GLN A 80 9.91 -13.50 11.27
N GLU A 81 8.81 -13.68 10.54
CA GLU A 81 8.37 -14.97 9.98
C GLU A 81 8.04 -14.84 8.48
N LEU A 82 9.06 -15.07 7.64
CA LEU A 82 8.89 -15.16 6.19
C LEU A 82 7.93 -16.32 5.82
N ASN A 83 6.88 -16.02 5.04
CA ASN A 83 5.98 -16.96 4.35
C ASN A 83 4.80 -17.58 5.15
N ARG A 84 4.07 -16.81 5.96
CA ARG A 84 2.72 -17.21 6.38
C ARG A 84 1.66 -16.20 5.95
N GLU A 85 0.61 -16.70 5.29
CA GLU A 85 -0.64 -15.96 5.14
C GLU A 85 -1.44 -16.12 6.43
N TRP A 86 -1.86 -15.01 7.04
CA TRP A 86 -2.58 -15.01 8.32
C TRP A 86 -4.01 -14.54 8.13
N PRO A 87 -4.90 -15.37 7.55
CA PRO A 87 -6.24 -14.93 7.22
C PRO A 87 -7.12 -14.68 8.45
N ASN A 88 -6.85 -15.31 9.60
CA ASN A 88 -7.77 -15.31 10.75
C ASN A 88 -7.13 -15.34 12.16
N SER A 89 -5.82 -15.15 12.31
CA SER A 89 -5.18 -15.16 13.62
C SER A 89 -3.90 -14.35 13.60
N VAL A 90 -3.62 -13.62 14.67
CA VAL A 90 -2.35 -12.95 14.92
C VAL A 90 -1.58 -13.69 16.02
N PRO A 91 -0.24 -13.72 16.01
CA PRO A 91 0.54 -14.27 17.12
C PRO A 91 0.29 -13.46 18.41
N ASN A 92 0.30 -14.17 19.55
CA ASN A 92 0.19 -13.57 20.89
C ASN A 92 1.42 -12.75 21.26
#